data_AF-A0A2D7NHP1-F1
#
_entry.id   AF-A0A2D7NHP1-F1
#
_cell.length_a   1.000
_cell.length_b   1.000
_cell.length_c   1.000
_cell.angle_alpha   90.00
_cell.angle_beta   90.00
_cell.angle_gamma   90.00
#
_symmetry.space_group_name_H-M   'P 1'
#
loop_
_entity.id
_entity.type
_entity.pdbx_description
1 polymer ?
#
loop_
_entity_poly.entity_id
_entity_poly.type
_entity_poly.pdbx_seq_one_letter_code
_entity_poly.pdbx_strand_id
1 'polypeptide(L)'
;MRLVVLISLRDLALGILQTTGEDEASLPGERKADSVHWMKRTTLTTALLALPAFVLLAGSALGPDWDGDCGKGDAGNKPSNAVPVSLGFTLEVRTVKGCLDGPSSEEGLAGETQGDYQDMYKVVVRSPGQFEIETSGPEGSTDFNSLLCVFDLEGRPLLANISGEQGQDGSAVGNQSTNGKFSINRPGAIYISISGADSRPIDANGNQLFDFTADQTDVVGPVPGDVLPIFDWDQPGQYGEYTIALTAVGPIPPECGAENTSACDQVHALPFCDVPECCESVCSVDFHCCDDTWDAACVTVADLVCNDGNAGCGRVGAGPCDVPHPNVFCDDAACCAQVCFLRPFCCEVGWDQACVNLALNTCPPPCNLECPQDLTQDGIVGGADLATLLGTWGQSGCGDFDSSGTVDGADLATLLAVWNDTCE
;
A
#
# COMPACT_ATOMS: atom_id res chain seq x y z
N MET A 1 2.70 -53.95 -12.18
CA MET A 1 2.75 -55.39 -12.55
C MET A 1 1.98 -56.19 -11.51
N ARG A 2 0.73 -56.64 -11.83
CA ARG A 2 -0.18 -57.48 -10.99
C ARG A 2 -0.62 -56.92 -9.60
N LEU A 3 -1.80 -57.26 -9.05
CA LEU A 3 -3.13 -57.61 -9.61
C LEU A 3 -4.18 -57.73 -8.45
N VAL A 4 -5.48 -57.45 -8.71
CA VAL A 4 -6.67 -57.82 -7.87
C VAL A 4 -6.72 -57.03 -6.52
N VAL A 5 -7.85 -56.47 -6.04
CA VAL A 5 -9.21 -57.04 -5.89
C VAL A 5 -10.30 -56.29 -6.64
N LEU A 6 -11.07 -57.05 -7.41
CA LEU A 6 -12.43 -56.72 -7.86
C LEU A 6 -13.45 -57.31 -6.88
N ILE A 7 -14.58 -56.64 -6.70
CA ILE A 7 -15.91 -57.28 -6.82
C ILE A 7 -16.94 -56.19 -7.12
N SER A 8 -17.84 -56.51 -8.03
CA SER A 8 -19.08 -55.79 -8.33
C SER A 8 -20.21 -56.78 -8.13
N LEU A 9 -21.40 -56.32 -7.71
CA LEU A 9 -22.64 -56.65 -8.42
C LEU A 9 -23.83 -55.80 -7.96
N ARG A 10 -24.95 -56.02 -8.64
CA ARG A 10 -26.08 -55.10 -8.84
C ARG A 10 -27.39 -55.68 -8.27
N ASP A 11 -28.39 -54.79 -8.20
CA ASP A 11 -29.84 -55.01 -8.31
C ASP A 11 -30.57 -55.89 -7.28
N LEU A 12 -31.55 -55.28 -6.60
CA LEU A 12 -32.89 -55.80 -6.28
C LEU A 12 -33.69 -54.69 -5.51
N ALA A 13 -35.00 -54.45 -5.70
CA ALA A 13 -35.82 -54.14 -6.88
C ALA A 13 -37.24 -53.73 -6.39
N LEU A 14 -38.14 -53.31 -7.30
CA LEU A 14 -39.53 -52.85 -7.06
C LEU A 14 -39.64 -51.45 -6.38
N GLY A 15 -40.70 -50.65 -6.62
CA GLY A 15 -41.93 -50.88 -7.40
C GLY A 15 -42.34 -49.71 -8.30
N ILE A 16 -43.41 -49.90 -9.09
CA ILE A 16 -43.78 -49.07 -10.26
C ILE A 16 -45.08 -48.29 -10.04
N LEU A 17 -45.13 -47.04 -10.53
CA LEU A 17 -46.25 -46.30 -11.18
C LEU A 17 -45.68 -44.91 -11.60
N GLN A 18 -45.67 -44.37 -12.83
CA GLN A 18 -46.58 -44.39 -14.00
C GLN A 18 -47.98 -43.81 -13.70
N THR A 19 -48.58 -42.84 -14.42
CA THR A 19 -48.18 -41.79 -15.42
C THR A 19 -49.18 -40.59 -15.25
N THR A 20 -49.40 -39.54 -16.07
CA THR A 20 -49.07 -39.16 -17.47
C THR A 20 -49.24 -37.63 -17.65
N GLY A 21 -48.61 -37.03 -18.68
CA GLY A 21 -48.86 -35.65 -19.17
C GLY A 21 -47.88 -34.62 -18.61
N GLU A 22 -47.09 -33.83 -19.36
CA GLU A 22 -47.23 -33.13 -20.67
C GLU A 22 -47.72 -31.67 -20.56
N ASP A 23 -46.81 -30.78 -20.96
CA ASP A 23 -46.98 -29.58 -21.80
C ASP A 23 -47.50 -28.21 -21.27
N GLU A 24 -46.65 -27.21 -21.54
CA GLU A 24 -46.94 -25.89 -22.11
C GLU A 24 -47.74 -24.81 -21.34
N ALA A 25 -46.96 -23.91 -20.72
CA ALA A 25 -46.89 -22.48 -21.05
C ALA A 25 -47.98 -21.46 -20.61
N SER A 26 -47.55 -20.18 -20.69
CA SER A 26 -48.31 -18.92 -20.69
C SER A 26 -48.94 -18.37 -19.39
N LEU A 27 -48.30 -17.30 -18.89
CA LEU A 27 -48.95 -16.15 -18.22
C LEU A 27 -49.73 -15.30 -19.26
N PRO A 28 -50.46 -14.20 -18.92
CA PRO A 28 -50.85 -13.65 -17.61
C PRO A 28 -52.39 -13.47 -17.45
N GLY A 29 -52.89 -12.94 -16.33
CA GLY A 29 -54.36 -12.86 -16.11
C GLY A 29 -54.92 -12.01 -14.95
N GLU A 30 -54.52 -10.76 -14.86
CA GLU A 30 -55.10 -9.67 -14.05
C GLU A 30 -56.63 -9.74 -13.72
N ARG A 31 -57.02 -9.73 -12.41
CA ARG A 31 -57.84 -8.67 -11.74
C ARG A 31 -58.54 -9.06 -10.41
N LYS A 32 -58.63 -8.06 -9.53
CA LYS A 32 -59.68 -7.71 -8.53
C LYS A 32 -60.42 -8.86 -7.82
N ALA A 33 -60.24 -9.08 -6.52
CA ALA A 33 -60.62 -8.19 -5.40
C ALA A 33 -62.14 -8.07 -5.16
N ASP A 34 -62.66 -8.95 -4.30
CA ASP A 34 -63.69 -8.71 -3.28
C ASP A 34 -63.70 -9.96 -2.36
N SER A 35 -64.10 -9.98 -1.09
CA SER A 35 -64.25 -9.02 0.02
C SER A 35 -65.00 -9.80 1.14
N VAL A 36 -64.94 -9.34 2.39
CA VAL A 36 -65.86 -9.69 3.51
C VAL A 36 -65.64 -10.99 4.34
N HIS A 37 -65.88 -10.82 5.65
CA HIS A 37 -66.15 -11.76 6.76
C HIS A 37 -65.09 -12.71 7.35
N TRP A 38 -64.59 -12.22 8.48
CA TRP A 38 -63.88 -12.84 9.58
C TRP A 38 -64.63 -14.02 10.22
N MET A 39 -63.94 -15.15 10.43
CA MET A 39 -64.25 -16.10 11.50
C MET A 39 -62.98 -16.37 12.33
N LYS A 40 -63.02 -16.05 13.62
CA LYS A 40 -61.93 -16.36 14.56
C LYS A 40 -61.89 -17.87 14.79
N ARG A 41 -60.77 -18.52 14.44
CA ARG A 41 -60.41 -19.85 14.94
C ARG A 41 -59.08 -19.74 15.67
N THR A 42 -59.13 -19.93 16.98
CA THR A 42 -57.96 -19.89 17.87
C THR A 42 -57.16 -21.17 17.67
N THR A 43 -56.01 -21.07 16.99
CA THR A 43 -55.07 -22.19 16.82
C THR A 43 -53.91 -21.99 17.79
N LEU A 44 -53.60 -22.98 18.62
CA LEU A 44 -52.38 -22.96 19.43
C LEU A 44 -51.17 -23.18 18.51
N THR A 45 -50.44 -22.11 18.19
CA THR A 45 -49.10 -22.21 17.62
C THR A 45 -48.10 -22.47 18.74
N THR A 46 -47.56 -23.68 18.80
CA THR A 46 -46.37 -23.99 19.60
C THR A 46 -45.22 -23.11 19.14
N ALA A 47 -44.75 -22.20 19.99
CA ALA A 47 -43.57 -21.40 19.70
C ALA A 47 -42.33 -22.29 19.69
N LEU A 48 -41.77 -22.56 18.51
CA LEU A 48 -40.38 -22.98 18.42
C LEU A 48 -39.53 -21.79 18.84
N LEU A 49 -38.87 -21.91 20.00
CA LEU A 49 -37.77 -21.03 20.37
C LEU A 49 -36.60 -21.32 19.41
N ALA A 50 -36.54 -20.56 18.32
CA ALA A 50 -35.35 -20.45 17.50
C ALA A 50 -34.26 -19.75 18.32
N LEU A 51 -33.53 -20.52 19.12
CA LEU A 51 -32.25 -20.09 19.67
C LEU A 51 -31.36 -19.71 18.49
N PRO A 52 -30.82 -18.47 18.42
CA PRO A 52 -29.76 -18.18 17.48
C PRO A 52 -28.60 -19.09 17.86
N ALA A 53 -28.20 -19.97 16.93
CA ALA A 53 -26.98 -20.74 17.10
C ALA A 53 -25.81 -19.76 17.01
N PHE A 54 -25.37 -19.26 18.17
CA PHE A 54 -24.15 -18.47 18.30
C PHE A 54 -22.98 -19.39 17.96
N VAL A 55 -22.65 -19.45 16.67
CA VAL A 55 -21.43 -20.08 16.20
C VAL A 55 -20.31 -19.20 16.73
N LEU A 56 -19.72 -19.61 17.85
CA LEU A 56 -18.43 -19.13 18.30
C LEU A 56 -17.40 -19.56 17.25
N LEU A 57 -17.27 -18.74 16.20
CA LEU A 57 -16.08 -18.65 15.39
C LEU A 57 -14.97 -18.13 16.30
N ALA A 58 -14.37 -19.05 17.05
CA ALA A 58 -13.04 -18.89 17.61
C ALA A 58 -12.03 -18.92 16.46
N GLY A 59 -12.13 -17.94 15.56
CA GLY A 59 -11.01 -17.53 14.76
C GLY A 59 -10.02 -16.90 15.73
N SER A 60 -8.91 -17.58 15.97
CA SER A 60 -7.68 -16.90 16.36
C SER A 60 -7.40 -15.87 15.27
N ALA A 61 -7.68 -14.60 15.56
CA ALA A 61 -7.61 -13.50 14.61
C ALA A 61 -6.14 -13.12 14.34
N LEU A 62 -5.40 -14.06 13.75
CA LEU A 62 -4.06 -13.88 13.21
C LEU A 62 -4.16 -12.99 11.97
N GLY A 63 -4.43 -11.71 12.21
CA GLY A 63 -4.04 -10.67 11.27
C GLY A 63 -2.51 -10.49 11.28
N PRO A 64 -2.02 -9.56 10.46
CA PRO A 64 -0.64 -9.11 10.55
C PRO A 64 -0.47 -8.26 11.81
N ASP A 65 0.03 -8.91 12.87
CA ASP A 65 0.59 -8.25 14.03
C ASP A 65 2.00 -7.73 13.68
N TRP A 66 2.35 -6.53 14.15
CA TRP A 66 3.74 -6.10 14.18
C TRP A 66 4.36 -6.45 15.53
N ASP A 67 5.55 -7.05 15.53
CA ASP A 67 6.24 -7.59 16.70
C ASP A 67 7.68 -7.06 16.72
N GLY A 68 8.01 -6.29 17.77
CA GLY A 68 9.28 -5.60 17.93
C GLY A 68 10.43 -6.44 18.49
N ASP A 69 10.19 -7.69 18.91
CA ASP A 69 11.18 -8.66 19.40
C ASP A 69 12.18 -8.08 20.44
N CYS A 70 11.78 -8.06 21.71
CA CYS A 70 12.52 -7.52 22.86
C CYS A 70 14.05 -7.62 22.73
N GLY A 71 14.70 -6.46 22.69
CA GLY A 71 16.15 -6.32 22.52
C GLY A 71 16.69 -6.46 21.08
N LYS A 72 15.85 -6.45 20.03
CA LYS A 72 16.28 -6.50 18.61
C LYS A 72 15.48 -5.57 17.67
N GLY A 73 15.72 -4.27 17.78
CA GLY A 73 15.01 -3.25 16.97
C GLY A 73 13.97 -2.44 17.75
N ASP A 74 14.12 -2.47 19.07
CA ASP A 74 13.60 -1.53 20.08
C ASP A 74 13.31 -0.12 19.53
N ALA A 75 12.13 0.45 19.84
CA ALA A 75 11.66 1.64 19.15
C ALA A 75 12.04 2.93 19.86
N GLY A 76 12.68 3.84 19.12
CA GLY A 76 13.21 5.05 19.71
C GLY A 76 12.13 6.02 20.19
N ASN A 77 12.34 6.62 21.36
CA ASN A 77 11.36 7.45 22.07
C ASN A 77 10.99 8.83 21.46
N LYS A 78 11.33 9.12 20.20
CA LYS A 78 11.11 10.42 19.51
C LYS A 78 10.93 10.21 18.00
N PRO A 79 10.31 11.16 17.25
CA PRO A 79 10.15 11.07 15.78
C PRO A 79 11.42 10.74 14.98
N SER A 80 12.60 11.14 15.48
CA SER A 80 13.92 10.92 14.87
C SER A 80 14.47 9.50 14.97
N ASN A 81 13.93 8.68 15.86
CA ASN A 81 14.36 7.29 16.12
C ASN A 81 13.19 6.30 16.28
N ALA A 82 11.95 6.79 16.16
CA ALA A 82 10.73 6.00 16.11
C ALA A 82 10.75 4.98 14.97
N VAL A 83 10.21 3.80 15.22
CA VAL A 83 10.23 2.69 14.25
C VAL A 83 9.01 2.77 13.31
N PRO A 84 9.19 2.78 11.98
CA PRO A 84 8.07 2.66 11.06
C PRO A 84 7.51 1.24 11.11
N VAL A 85 6.19 1.13 11.29
CA VAL A 85 5.47 -0.14 11.24
C VAL A 85 5.36 -0.56 9.78
N SER A 86 6.46 -1.12 9.27
CA SER A 86 6.69 -1.39 7.86
C SER A 86 6.22 -2.79 7.48
N LEU A 87 5.23 -2.87 6.60
CA LEU A 87 4.69 -4.12 6.03
C LEU A 87 4.30 -3.86 4.57
N GLY A 88 4.64 -4.78 3.66
CA GLY A 88 4.43 -4.62 2.21
C GLY A 88 3.21 -5.34 1.61
N PHE A 89 2.41 -6.03 2.41
CA PHE A 89 1.38 -6.99 1.94
C PHE A 89 0.01 -6.83 2.64
N THR A 90 -0.16 -5.82 3.49
CA THR A 90 -1.43 -5.56 4.21
C THR A 90 -1.78 -4.08 4.19
N LEU A 91 -3.07 -3.78 4.04
CA LEU A 91 -3.59 -2.43 4.22
C LEU A 91 -3.89 -2.10 5.69
N GLU A 92 -3.81 -3.05 6.60
CA GLU A 92 -4.21 -2.89 8.01
C GLU A 92 -3.17 -3.48 8.96
N VAL A 93 -2.96 -2.81 10.10
CA VAL A 93 -2.23 -3.35 11.27
C VAL A 93 -3.24 -3.45 12.40
N ARG A 94 -3.27 -4.59 13.10
CA ARG A 94 -4.19 -4.83 14.22
C ARG A 94 -3.54 -4.60 15.57
N THR A 95 -2.33 -5.08 15.74
CA THR A 95 -1.58 -4.86 16.98
C THR A 95 -0.13 -4.48 16.69
N VAL A 96 0.41 -3.62 17.55
CA VAL A 96 1.85 -3.38 17.70
C VAL A 96 2.27 -3.94 19.06
N LYS A 97 3.24 -4.85 19.05
CA LYS A 97 3.77 -5.52 20.25
C LYS A 97 5.20 -5.10 20.48
N GLY A 98 5.50 -4.83 21.74
CA GLY A 98 6.81 -4.40 22.20
C GLY A 98 6.90 -4.57 23.70
N CYS A 99 7.98 -4.06 24.28
CA CYS A 99 8.27 -4.21 25.69
C CYS A 99 9.20 -3.08 26.09
N LEU A 100 8.91 -2.47 27.24
CA LEU A 100 9.79 -1.48 27.82
C LEU A 100 10.81 -2.21 28.70
N ASP A 101 12.10 -2.17 28.33
CA ASP A 101 13.16 -2.99 28.94
C ASP A 101 13.63 -2.41 30.31
N GLY A 102 13.40 -1.12 30.53
CA GLY A 102 13.73 -0.43 31.78
C GLY A 102 15.21 -0.02 31.87
N PRO A 103 15.81 0.00 33.08
CA PRO A 103 17.16 0.52 33.27
C PRO A 103 18.22 -0.34 32.57
N SER A 104 19.03 0.28 31.70
CA SER A 104 20.07 -0.43 30.94
C SER A 104 21.07 -1.13 31.86
N SER A 105 21.34 -2.41 31.59
CA SER A 105 22.33 -3.19 32.36
C SER A 105 23.78 -2.89 31.97
N GLU A 106 24.00 -2.19 30.86
CA GLU A 106 25.29 -1.64 30.46
C GLU A 106 25.39 -0.16 30.86
N GLU A 107 26.43 0.20 31.61
CA GLU A 107 26.86 1.59 31.81
C GLU A 107 27.61 2.05 30.56
N GLY A 108 27.05 3.03 29.82
CA GLY A 108 27.73 3.62 28.68
C GLY A 108 29.06 4.28 29.08
N LEU A 109 30.04 4.34 28.17
CA LEU A 109 31.39 4.88 28.45
C LEU A 109 31.43 6.36 28.90
N ALA A 110 30.30 7.07 28.83
CA ALA A 110 30.11 8.43 29.32
C ALA A 110 29.49 8.51 30.74
N GLY A 111 29.00 7.41 31.30
CA GLY A 111 28.26 7.36 32.57
C GLY A 111 26.75 7.59 32.44
N GLU A 112 26.22 7.62 31.21
CA GLU A 112 24.78 7.69 30.94
C GLU A 112 24.21 6.26 30.85
N THR A 113 23.36 5.90 31.80
CA THR A 113 22.50 4.71 31.74
C THR A 113 21.22 5.08 31.02
N GLN A 114 21.25 5.07 29.69
CA GLN A 114 20.05 5.25 28.88
C GLN A 114 19.25 3.94 28.89
N GLY A 115 18.47 3.76 29.95
CA GLY A 115 17.41 2.76 29.97
C GLY A 115 16.29 3.15 29.02
N ASP A 116 15.63 2.14 28.47
CA ASP A 116 14.39 2.32 27.74
C ASP A 116 13.20 2.39 28.71
N TYR A 117 12.26 3.27 28.40
CA TYR A 117 11.04 3.55 29.16
C TYR A 117 9.89 4.07 28.27
N GLN A 118 10.12 4.30 26.97
CA GLN A 118 9.11 4.83 26.04
C GLN A 118 9.39 4.40 24.59
N ASP A 119 8.45 3.71 23.95
CA ASP A 119 8.51 3.38 22.52
C ASP A 119 7.76 4.42 21.68
N MET A 120 8.21 4.67 20.44
CA MET A 120 7.45 5.44 19.44
C MET A 120 7.45 4.77 18.07
N TYR A 121 6.28 4.77 17.42
CA TYR A 121 6.02 4.10 16.16
C TYR A 121 5.43 5.05 15.12
N LYS A 122 5.87 4.94 13.86
CA LYS A 122 5.24 5.64 12.72
C LYS A 122 4.21 4.71 12.06
N VAL A 123 2.95 5.16 11.99
CA VAL A 123 1.79 4.40 11.50
C VAL A 123 0.86 5.30 10.66
N VAL A 124 -0.03 4.72 9.86
CA VAL A 124 -0.96 5.47 8.98
C VAL A 124 -2.40 5.46 9.50
N VAL A 125 -3.01 6.62 9.69
CA VAL A 125 -4.46 6.75 9.91
C VAL A 125 -5.21 6.56 8.58
N ARG A 126 -5.98 5.47 8.46
CA ARG A 126 -6.72 5.14 7.22
C ARG A 126 -8.16 5.66 7.19
N SER A 127 -8.81 5.76 8.33
CA SER A 127 -10.15 6.33 8.44
C SER A 127 -10.26 7.13 9.74
N PRO A 128 -9.96 8.44 9.70
CA PRO A 128 -9.92 9.29 10.90
C PRO A 128 -11.22 9.26 11.71
N GLY A 129 -12.38 9.10 11.04
CA GLY A 129 -13.68 8.93 11.70
C GLY A 129 -13.83 7.65 12.55
N GLN A 130 -12.87 6.72 12.49
CA GLN A 130 -12.84 5.42 13.17
C GLN A 130 -11.46 5.10 13.77
N PHE A 131 -10.56 6.10 13.89
CA PHE A 131 -9.25 5.91 14.52
C PHE A 131 -9.40 5.70 16.03
N GLU A 132 -8.78 4.63 16.53
CA GLU A 132 -8.70 4.29 17.95
C GLU A 132 -7.47 3.43 18.21
N ILE A 133 -6.75 3.70 19.30
CA ILE A 133 -5.63 2.90 19.79
C ILE A 133 -5.81 2.62 21.28
N GLU A 134 -5.53 1.40 21.76
CA GLU A 134 -5.74 1.04 23.17
C GLU A 134 -4.79 -0.06 23.69
N THR A 135 -4.55 -0.09 25.01
CA THR A 135 -3.85 -1.20 25.69
C THR A 135 -4.70 -1.89 26.77
N SER A 136 -6.01 -1.64 26.81
CA SER A 136 -6.96 -2.17 27.82
C SER A 136 -8.10 -3.01 27.25
N GLY A 137 -8.24 -3.08 25.92
CA GLY A 137 -9.35 -3.76 25.25
C GLY A 137 -9.13 -5.23 24.89
N PRO A 138 -9.94 -5.82 24.00
CA PRO A 138 -9.95 -7.26 23.74
C PRO A 138 -8.76 -7.78 22.91
N GLU A 139 -8.07 -6.90 22.18
CA GLU A 139 -6.84 -7.23 21.41
C GLU A 139 -5.59 -6.51 21.97
N GLY A 140 -5.71 -5.75 23.08
CA GLY A 140 -4.63 -4.93 23.66
C GLY A 140 -4.33 -5.28 25.13
N SER A 141 -3.09 -5.06 25.58
CA SER A 141 -2.66 -5.38 26.95
C SER A 141 -1.40 -4.61 27.37
N THR A 142 -1.12 -4.53 28.66
CA THR A 142 0.13 -4.00 29.22
C THR A 142 0.36 -4.52 30.64
N ASP A 143 1.61 -4.75 31.02
CA ASP A 143 2.00 -5.12 32.39
C ASP A 143 2.09 -3.91 33.37
N PHE A 144 1.92 -2.69 32.85
CA PHE A 144 2.10 -1.44 33.58
C PHE A 144 0.94 -0.46 33.32
N ASN A 145 0.84 0.62 34.10
CA ASN A 145 -0.13 1.67 33.78
C ASN A 145 0.40 2.53 32.63
N SER A 146 -0.20 2.41 31.43
CA SER A 146 0.30 3.04 30.21
C SER A 146 -0.25 4.45 29.95
N LEU A 147 0.58 5.27 29.32
CA LEU A 147 0.22 6.48 28.58
C LEU A 147 0.35 6.20 27.09
N LEU A 148 -0.74 6.35 26.34
CA LEU A 148 -0.71 6.45 24.89
C LEU A 148 -0.75 7.93 24.46
N CYS A 149 0.19 8.33 23.61
CA CYS A 149 0.19 9.64 22.94
C CYS A 149 0.14 9.48 21.41
N VAL A 150 -0.40 10.50 20.74
CA VAL A 150 -0.43 10.64 19.29
C VAL A 150 0.12 12.01 18.90
N PHE A 151 0.98 12.05 17.88
CA PHE A 151 1.64 13.25 17.36
C PHE A 151 1.54 13.33 15.83
N ASP A 152 1.63 14.54 15.29
CA ASP A 152 1.86 14.75 13.85
C ASP A 152 3.33 14.49 13.45
N LEU A 153 3.64 14.54 12.15
CA LEU A 153 4.97 14.19 11.63
C LEU A 153 6.09 15.16 12.04
N GLU A 154 5.77 16.38 12.45
CA GLU A 154 6.77 17.26 13.09
C GLU A 154 6.96 16.96 14.58
N GLY A 155 6.22 16.02 15.15
CA GLY A 155 6.28 15.63 16.56
C GLY A 155 5.42 16.48 17.48
N ARG A 156 4.47 17.28 16.97
CA ARG A 156 3.58 18.09 17.82
C ARG A 156 2.42 17.23 18.33
N PRO A 157 1.99 17.41 19.59
CA PRO A 157 0.91 16.62 20.19
C PRO A 157 -0.41 16.77 19.42
N LEU A 158 -1.18 15.67 19.33
CA LEU A 158 -2.54 15.64 18.79
C LEU A 158 -3.55 15.21 19.84
N LEU A 159 -3.41 14.00 20.40
CA LEU A 159 -4.26 13.44 21.46
C LEU A 159 -3.46 12.52 22.40
N ALA A 160 -3.86 12.39 23.66
CA ALA A 160 -3.26 11.47 24.64
C ALA A 160 -4.24 11.01 25.72
N ASN A 161 -3.97 9.88 26.37
CA ASN A 161 -4.77 9.34 27.48
C ASN A 161 -3.92 8.45 28.41
N ILE A 162 -4.29 8.35 29.70
CA ILE A 162 -3.60 7.59 30.76
C ILE A 162 -4.49 6.53 31.46
N SER A 163 -5.71 6.30 30.98
CA SER A 163 -6.64 5.29 31.52
C SER A 163 -7.86 5.18 30.59
N GLY A 164 -8.10 4.00 30.01
CA GLY A 164 -9.26 3.74 29.16
C GLY A 164 -10.56 3.55 29.95
N GLU A 165 -10.48 2.90 31.12
CA GLU A 165 -11.60 2.73 32.06
C GLU A 165 -11.22 3.14 33.48
N GLN A 166 -12.11 3.86 34.18
CA GLN A 166 -11.82 4.46 35.48
C GLN A 166 -11.38 3.43 36.54
N GLY A 167 -10.10 3.50 36.92
CA GLY A 167 -9.51 2.62 37.93
C GLY A 167 -8.98 1.29 37.38
N GLN A 168 -8.81 1.18 36.06
CA GLN A 168 -8.02 0.14 35.40
C GLN A 168 -6.73 0.74 34.83
N ASP A 169 -5.68 -0.08 34.83
CA ASP A 169 -4.42 0.23 34.17
C ASP A 169 -4.55 -0.02 32.66
N GLY A 170 -3.87 0.81 31.86
CA GLY A 170 -3.97 0.78 30.39
C GLY A 170 -4.84 1.90 29.84
N SER A 171 -4.41 2.48 28.72
CA SER A 171 -4.98 3.70 28.12
C SER A 171 -5.66 3.45 26.78
N ALA A 172 -6.52 4.39 26.36
CA ALA A 172 -7.21 4.39 25.07
C ALA A 172 -7.31 5.81 24.48
N VAL A 173 -6.93 5.97 23.20
CA VAL A 173 -7.00 7.24 22.46
C VAL A 173 -7.83 7.03 21.18
N GLY A 174 -9.07 7.52 21.22
CA GLY A 174 -9.93 7.65 20.04
C GLY A 174 -9.58 8.87 19.18
N ASN A 175 -10.40 9.15 18.18
CA ASN A 175 -10.17 10.22 17.21
C ASN A 175 -10.49 11.66 17.67
N GLN A 176 -11.04 11.86 18.88
CA GLN A 176 -11.42 13.17 19.41
C GLN A 176 -11.18 13.24 20.92
N SER A 177 -10.70 14.39 21.40
CA SER A 177 -10.57 14.67 22.84
C SER A 177 -11.93 14.75 23.53
N THR A 178 -12.05 14.34 24.80
CA THR A 178 -13.33 14.32 25.55
C THR A 178 -14.05 15.68 25.59
N ASN A 179 -13.29 16.78 25.61
CA ASN A 179 -13.82 18.14 25.57
C ASN A 179 -14.26 18.63 24.16
N GLY A 180 -14.13 17.78 23.13
CA GLY A 180 -14.50 18.04 21.74
C GLY A 180 -13.59 19.01 20.96
N LYS A 181 -12.56 19.59 21.60
CA LYS A 181 -11.75 20.69 21.04
C LYS A 181 -10.74 20.24 19.97
N PHE A 182 -10.22 19.03 20.09
CA PHE A 182 -9.16 18.50 19.22
C PHE A 182 -9.60 17.17 18.60
N SER A 183 -9.27 16.94 17.33
CA SER A 183 -9.58 15.68 16.64
C SER A 183 -8.62 15.37 15.49
N ILE A 184 -8.41 14.08 15.26
CA ILE A 184 -7.70 13.54 14.11
C ILE A 184 -8.72 13.47 12.96
N ASN A 185 -8.54 14.30 11.93
CA ASN A 185 -9.55 14.56 10.91
C ASN A 185 -9.08 14.42 9.46
N ARG A 186 -7.80 14.12 9.23
CA ARG A 186 -7.21 13.78 7.92
C ARG A 186 -6.54 12.40 8.00
N PRO A 187 -6.60 11.58 6.94
CA PRO A 187 -5.77 10.38 6.84
C PRO A 187 -4.31 10.77 6.57
N GLY A 188 -3.39 9.85 6.85
CA GLY A 188 -1.96 10.03 6.66
C GLY A 188 -1.14 9.50 7.82
N ALA A 189 0.18 9.68 7.77
CA ALA A 189 1.08 9.14 8.77
C ALA A 189 1.12 10.01 10.05
N ILE A 190 1.23 9.33 11.18
CA ILE A 190 1.33 9.90 12.52
C ILE A 190 2.41 9.14 13.31
N TYR A 191 2.86 9.74 14.40
CA TYR A 191 3.56 8.99 15.43
C TYR A 191 2.59 8.63 16.56
N ILE A 192 2.61 7.37 16.98
CA ILE A 192 2.01 6.92 18.24
C ILE A 192 3.13 6.53 19.20
N SER A 193 2.98 6.75 20.50
CA SER A 193 3.96 6.33 21.50
C SER A 193 3.29 5.72 22.72
N ILE A 194 4.02 4.84 23.41
CA ILE A 194 3.65 4.27 24.70
C ILE A 194 4.74 4.51 25.73
N SER A 195 4.35 4.84 26.96
CA SER A 195 5.22 4.95 28.14
C SER A 195 4.45 4.55 29.40
N GLY A 196 5.13 4.48 30.55
CA GLY A 196 4.44 4.54 31.84
C GLY A 196 3.68 5.86 32.03
N ALA A 197 2.51 5.83 32.69
CA ALA A 197 1.61 6.98 32.87
C ALA A 197 2.18 8.16 33.70
N ASP A 198 3.32 7.92 34.35
CA ASP A 198 4.18 8.88 35.03
C ASP A 198 5.22 9.56 34.12
N SER A 199 5.74 8.86 33.11
CA SER A 199 6.68 9.40 32.11
C SER A 199 5.93 10.16 31.03
N ARG A 200 6.09 11.49 30.94
CA ARG A 200 5.29 12.36 30.06
C ARG A 200 6.16 13.18 29.09
N PRO A 201 5.67 13.43 27.87
CA PRO A 201 6.46 14.10 26.85
C PRO A 201 6.49 15.62 27.06
N ILE A 202 7.66 16.21 26.83
CA ILE A 202 7.97 17.62 27.05
C ILE A 202 8.60 18.30 25.82
N ASP A 203 8.43 19.62 25.73
CA ASP A 203 9.09 20.46 24.74
C ASP A 203 10.56 20.74 25.08
N ALA A 204 11.27 21.42 24.17
CA ALA A 204 12.67 21.82 24.34
C ALA A 204 12.93 22.84 25.47
N ASN A 205 11.89 23.29 26.19
CA ASN A 205 11.99 24.15 27.38
C ASN A 205 11.65 23.40 28.69
N GLY A 206 11.19 22.13 28.61
CA GLY A 206 10.69 21.35 29.75
C GLY A 206 9.21 21.54 30.07
N ASN A 207 8.41 22.13 29.17
CA ASN A 207 6.96 22.24 29.33
C ASN A 207 6.26 20.93 28.88
N GLN A 208 5.24 20.51 29.63
CA GLN A 208 4.36 19.39 29.25
C GLN A 208 3.61 19.70 27.94
N LEU A 209 3.46 18.70 27.07
CA LEU A 209 2.80 18.87 25.77
C LEU A 209 1.26 18.74 25.81
N PHE A 210 0.72 17.97 26.75
CA PHE A 210 -0.71 17.63 26.84
C PHE A 210 -1.39 18.21 28.10
N ASP A 211 -2.63 18.67 27.97
CA ASP A 211 -3.43 19.31 29.01
C ASP A 211 -4.14 18.27 29.91
N PHE A 212 -3.35 17.39 30.57
CA PHE A 212 -3.86 16.31 31.41
C PHE A 212 -4.75 16.82 32.56
N THR A 213 -5.97 16.30 32.67
CA THR A 213 -6.96 16.73 33.66
C THR A 213 -6.85 15.93 34.98
N ALA A 214 -7.79 16.17 35.90
CA ALA A 214 -7.93 15.39 37.13
C ALA A 214 -8.77 14.11 36.96
N ASP A 215 -9.46 13.93 35.81
CA ASP A 215 -10.06 12.64 35.44
C ASP A 215 -9.10 11.92 34.49
N GLN A 216 -8.62 10.76 34.92
CA GLN A 216 -7.63 9.99 34.16
C GLN A 216 -8.23 9.38 32.88
N THR A 217 -9.57 9.34 32.77
CA THR A 217 -10.29 8.85 31.58
C THR A 217 -10.52 9.92 30.50
N ASP A 218 -10.09 11.17 30.72
CA ASP A 218 -10.10 12.16 29.64
C ASP A 218 -9.11 11.79 28.53
N VAL A 219 -9.59 11.74 27.28
CA VAL A 219 -8.71 11.89 26.11
C VAL A 219 -8.42 13.37 25.97
N VAL A 220 -7.18 13.75 26.27
CA VAL A 220 -6.73 15.14 26.27
C VAL A 220 -6.03 15.48 24.96
N GLY A 221 -5.85 16.78 24.71
CA GLY A 221 -5.08 17.29 23.59
C GLY A 221 -4.02 18.30 24.04
N PRO A 222 -3.46 19.09 23.11
CA PRO A 222 -2.36 20.00 23.39
C PRO A 222 -2.65 21.07 24.44
N VAL A 223 -1.62 21.44 25.20
CA VAL A 223 -1.66 22.56 26.15
C VAL A 223 -2.07 23.88 25.48
N PRO A 224 -2.74 24.81 26.18
CA PRO A 224 -3.16 26.08 25.59
C PRO A 224 -1.98 27.03 25.30
N GLY A 225 -1.53 27.12 24.05
CA GLY A 225 -0.51 28.08 23.62
C GLY A 225 0.00 27.82 22.19
N ASP A 226 1.16 28.38 21.87
CA ASP A 226 1.98 27.92 20.75
C ASP A 226 2.68 26.63 21.20
N VAL A 227 2.34 25.50 20.59
CA VAL A 227 2.81 24.18 21.05
C VAL A 227 3.97 23.69 20.20
N LEU A 228 5.11 23.50 20.84
CA LEU A 228 6.33 22.96 20.25
C LEU A 228 6.25 21.43 20.11
N PRO A 229 7.06 20.82 19.23
CA PRO A 229 7.14 19.38 19.13
C PRO A 229 7.82 18.75 20.35
N ILE A 230 7.64 17.43 20.51
CA ILE A 230 8.34 16.63 21.51
C ILE A 230 9.86 16.75 21.33
N PHE A 231 10.53 17.03 22.45
CA PHE A 231 11.98 17.04 22.56
C PHE A 231 12.45 15.90 23.46
N ASP A 232 11.81 15.73 24.62
CA ASP A 232 12.16 14.67 25.56
C ASP A 232 10.98 14.19 26.41
N TRP A 233 11.28 13.33 27.39
CA TRP A 233 10.35 12.87 28.42
C TRP A 233 10.81 13.40 29.79
N ASP A 234 9.87 13.72 30.68
CA ASP A 234 10.18 14.38 31.96
C ASP A 234 10.86 13.48 33.01
N GLN A 235 10.62 12.18 32.95
CA GLN A 235 11.23 11.16 33.81
C GLN A 235 11.13 9.74 33.21
N PRO A 236 11.96 8.78 33.65
CA PRO A 236 11.71 7.35 33.45
C PRO A 236 10.33 6.91 33.96
N GLY A 237 9.69 5.99 33.25
CA GLY A 237 8.36 5.50 33.59
C GLY A 237 8.33 4.09 34.19
N GLN A 238 7.12 3.58 34.38
CA GLN A 238 6.89 2.13 34.48
C GLN A 238 7.22 1.42 33.15
N TYR A 239 7.54 0.12 33.23
CA TYR A 239 8.07 -0.68 32.13
C TYR A 239 7.62 -2.16 32.23
N GLY A 240 7.71 -2.91 31.13
CA GLY A 240 7.16 -4.28 30.99
C GLY A 240 6.67 -4.59 29.57
N GLU A 241 6.09 -5.78 29.34
CA GLU A 241 5.52 -6.15 28.02
C GLU A 241 4.21 -5.40 27.73
N TYR A 242 3.92 -5.16 26.44
CA TYR A 242 2.64 -4.58 26.01
C TYR A 242 2.18 -5.01 24.62
N THR A 243 0.94 -4.69 24.31
CA THR A 243 0.30 -4.84 23.00
C THR A 243 -0.67 -3.67 22.82
N ILE A 244 -0.39 -2.79 21.85
CA ILE A 244 -1.29 -1.71 21.44
C ILE A 244 -2.22 -2.28 20.36
N ALA A 245 -3.52 -2.36 20.65
CA ALA A 245 -4.53 -2.66 19.64
C ALA A 245 -4.84 -1.40 18.83
N LEU A 246 -5.09 -1.56 17.53
CA LEU A 246 -5.21 -0.48 16.55
C LEU A 246 -6.46 -0.66 15.68
N THR A 247 -7.31 0.37 15.63
CA THR A 247 -8.49 0.41 14.75
C THR A 247 -8.34 1.48 13.68
N ALA A 248 -8.64 1.12 12.43
CA ALA A 248 -8.50 1.97 11.25
C ALA A 248 -7.07 2.49 10.99
N VAL A 249 -6.05 1.75 11.43
CA VAL A 249 -4.62 2.02 11.20
C VAL A 249 -4.06 1.10 10.10
N GLY A 250 -3.13 1.62 9.31
CA GLY A 250 -2.35 0.89 8.31
C GLY A 250 -0.84 1.00 8.54
N PRO A 251 -0.04 0.15 7.88
CA PRO A 251 1.41 0.22 7.93
C PRO A 251 1.94 1.36 7.05
N ILE A 252 3.23 1.64 7.20
CA ILE A 252 4.02 2.35 6.19
C ILE A 252 4.43 1.31 5.13
N PRO A 253 4.09 1.45 3.84
CA PRO A 253 4.65 0.57 2.80
C PRO A 253 6.19 0.71 2.75
N PRO A 254 6.93 -0.38 2.47
CA PRO A 254 8.40 -0.37 2.54
C PRO A 254 9.07 0.40 1.39
N GLU A 255 8.44 0.46 0.22
CA GLU A 255 9.00 1.03 -1.01
C GLU A 255 7.89 1.35 -2.04
N CYS A 256 8.25 2.11 -3.07
CA CYS A 256 7.39 2.39 -4.21
C CYS A 256 6.96 1.11 -4.94
N GLY A 257 5.66 0.94 -5.19
CA GLY A 257 5.08 -0.24 -5.85
C GLY A 257 4.91 -1.48 -4.97
N ALA A 258 5.05 -1.38 -3.64
CA ALA A 258 4.76 -2.51 -2.74
C ALA A 258 3.30 -2.97 -2.85
N GLU A 259 3.02 -4.26 -2.63
CA GLU A 259 1.71 -4.90 -2.91
C GLU A 259 0.51 -4.30 -2.12
N ASN A 260 0.79 -3.54 -1.05
CA ASN A 260 -0.20 -2.83 -0.23
C ASN A 260 -0.29 -1.31 -0.48
N THR A 261 0.30 -0.81 -1.56
CA THR A 261 0.04 0.54 -2.05
C THR A 261 -1.29 0.59 -2.82
N SER A 262 -1.54 1.63 -3.62
CA SER A 262 -2.76 1.76 -4.43
C SER A 262 -2.50 2.63 -5.67
N ALA A 263 -3.49 2.69 -6.57
CA ALA A 263 -3.39 3.36 -7.86
C ALA A 263 -2.92 4.82 -7.73
N CYS A 264 -1.83 5.16 -8.41
CA CYS A 264 -1.21 6.50 -8.38
C CYS A 264 -2.16 7.66 -8.76
N ASP A 265 -3.22 7.37 -9.53
CA ASP A 265 -4.24 8.35 -9.95
C ASP A 265 -5.42 8.50 -8.95
N GLN A 266 -5.40 7.78 -7.82
CA GLN A 266 -6.43 7.82 -6.78
C GLN A 266 -5.88 8.34 -5.45
N VAL A 267 -6.70 9.11 -4.72
CA VAL A 267 -6.35 9.56 -3.36
C VAL A 267 -6.47 8.40 -2.37
N HIS A 268 -5.41 8.13 -1.61
CA HIS A 268 -5.40 7.09 -0.57
C HIS A 268 -4.55 7.47 0.65
N ALA A 269 -4.83 6.80 1.78
CA ALA A 269 -4.29 7.17 3.09
C ALA A 269 -2.83 6.80 3.32
N LEU A 270 -2.34 5.71 2.71
CA LEU A 270 -0.96 5.28 2.83
C LEU A 270 -0.09 6.12 1.88
N PRO A 271 1.18 6.41 2.24
CA PRO A 271 2.17 6.94 1.29
C PRO A 271 2.55 5.85 0.27
N PHE A 272 3.22 6.26 -0.82
CA PHE A 272 3.62 5.43 -1.97
C PHE A 272 2.46 4.84 -2.80
N CYS A 273 2.61 4.80 -4.13
CA CYS A 273 1.64 4.22 -5.06
C CYS A 273 2.15 2.99 -5.81
N ASP A 274 1.26 2.31 -6.53
CA ASP A 274 1.43 0.96 -7.10
C ASP A 274 2.32 0.85 -8.34
N VAL A 275 2.63 1.95 -9.02
CA VAL A 275 3.58 1.98 -10.16
C VAL A 275 4.93 2.55 -9.67
N PRO A 276 5.99 1.73 -9.55
CA PRO A 276 7.26 2.15 -8.94
C PRO A 276 7.85 3.42 -9.56
N GLU A 277 7.93 3.50 -10.89
CA GLU A 277 8.60 4.60 -11.60
C GLU A 277 7.78 5.90 -11.52
N CYS A 278 6.46 5.80 -11.43
CA CYS A 278 5.59 6.95 -11.17
C CYS A 278 5.77 7.43 -9.72
N CYS A 279 5.71 6.49 -8.77
CA CYS A 279 5.88 6.75 -7.35
C CYS A 279 7.21 7.48 -7.07
N GLU A 280 8.35 6.95 -7.51
CA GLU A 280 9.67 7.58 -7.35
C GLU A 280 9.72 8.99 -7.98
N SER A 281 9.09 9.16 -9.16
CA SER A 281 8.99 10.46 -9.82
C SER A 281 8.21 11.47 -8.97
N VAL A 282 7.10 11.05 -8.35
CA VAL A 282 6.31 11.89 -7.42
C VAL A 282 7.10 12.17 -6.14
N CYS A 283 7.75 11.17 -5.52
CA CYS A 283 8.60 11.35 -4.33
C CYS A 283 9.70 12.39 -4.57
N SER A 284 10.25 12.47 -5.79
CA SER A 284 11.30 13.42 -6.16
C SER A 284 10.82 14.87 -6.28
N VAL A 285 9.52 15.08 -6.46
CA VAL A 285 8.87 16.40 -6.57
C VAL A 285 8.29 16.83 -5.22
N ASP A 286 7.60 15.93 -4.52
CA ASP A 286 7.13 16.13 -3.15
C ASP A 286 7.28 14.85 -2.32
N PHE A 287 8.21 14.89 -1.36
CA PHE A 287 8.50 13.78 -0.46
C PHE A 287 7.33 13.44 0.48
N HIS A 288 6.40 14.38 0.71
CA HIS A 288 5.19 14.16 1.54
C HIS A 288 4.38 12.94 1.05
N CYS A 289 4.33 12.71 -0.27
CA CYS A 289 3.63 11.60 -0.90
C CYS A 289 4.21 10.21 -0.55
N CYS A 290 5.43 10.19 -0.02
CA CYS A 290 6.23 9.00 0.25
C CYS A 290 6.67 8.92 1.73
N ASP A 291 6.13 9.81 2.58
CA ASP A 291 6.40 9.85 4.02
C ASP A 291 5.16 10.11 4.89
N ASP A 292 4.10 10.71 4.33
CA ASP A 292 2.82 10.96 5.00
C ASP A 292 1.66 10.18 4.34
N THR A 293 1.23 10.61 3.15
CA THR A 293 -0.06 10.22 2.56
C THR A 293 -0.11 10.52 1.07
N TRP A 294 -0.86 9.74 0.30
CA TRP A 294 -1.09 10.01 -1.13
C TRP A 294 -2.37 10.84 -1.34
N ASP A 295 -2.29 12.13 -0.98
CA ASP A 295 -3.44 13.02 -1.03
C ASP A 295 -3.72 13.62 -2.43
N ALA A 296 -4.68 14.54 -2.53
CA ALA A 296 -5.05 15.16 -3.80
C ALA A 296 -3.92 16.01 -4.44
N ALA A 297 -2.95 16.49 -3.67
CA ALA A 297 -1.73 17.11 -4.20
C ALA A 297 -0.81 16.05 -4.83
N CYS A 298 -0.65 14.89 -4.17
CA CYS A 298 0.10 13.76 -4.73
C CYS A 298 -0.50 13.24 -6.03
N VAL A 299 -1.83 13.10 -6.10
CA VAL A 299 -2.53 12.79 -7.36
C VAL A 299 -2.35 13.91 -8.40
N THR A 300 -2.33 15.19 -8.00
CA THR A 300 -2.06 16.30 -8.94
C THR A 300 -0.62 16.28 -9.48
N VAL A 301 0.36 15.87 -8.65
CA VAL A 301 1.75 15.67 -9.10
C VAL A 301 1.86 14.44 -9.99
N ALA A 302 1.20 13.32 -9.64
CA ALA A 302 1.09 12.14 -10.48
C ALA A 302 0.40 12.44 -11.82
N ASP A 303 -0.61 13.30 -11.85
CA ASP A 303 -1.23 13.76 -13.09
C ASP A 303 -0.29 14.61 -13.94
N LEU A 304 0.67 15.32 -13.34
CA LEU A 304 1.69 16.11 -14.04
C LEU A 304 2.93 15.30 -14.48
N VAL A 305 3.32 14.25 -13.75
CA VAL A 305 4.57 13.49 -14.01
C VAL A 305 4.33 12.05 -14.51
N CYS A 306 3.13 11.50 -14.34
CA CYS A 306 2.77 10.13 -14.73
C CYS A 306 1.64 10.05 -15.77
N ASN A 307 0.61 10.91 -15.67
CA ASN A 307 -0.58 10.89 -16.54
C ASN A 307 -0.67 12.07 -17.52
N ASP A 308 0.28 12.99 -17.55
CA ASP A 308 0.19 14.18 -18.39
C ASP A 308 0.16 13.82 -19.87
N GLY A 309 -0.54 14.64 -20.68
CA GLY A 309 -0.63 14.50 -22.13
C GLY A 309 0.70 14.73 -22.88
N ASN A 310 1.81 14.83 -22.14
CA ASN A 310 3.20 14.90 -22.61
C ASN A 310 3.96 13.58 -22.34
N ALA A 311 3.27 12.46 -22.20
CA ALA A 311 3.89 11.14 -22.30
C ALA A 311 4.73 11.07 -23.59
N GLY A 312 6.05 10.97 -23.42
CA GLY A 312 6.99 10.90 -24.53
C GLY A 312 7.01 9.53 -25.16
N CYS A 313 7.40 9.48 -26.43
CA CYS A 313 7.94 8.28 -27.04
C CYS A 313 9.16 7.78 -26.25
N GLY A 314 9.30 6.46 -26.10
CA GLY A 314 10.42 5.87 -25.35
C GLY A 314 10.10 5.57 -23.89
N ARG A 315 8.83 5.59 -23.49
CA ARG A 315 8.42 5.30 -22.10
C ARG A 315 8.39 3.79 -21.85
N VAL A 316 9.21 3.33 -20.91
CA VAL A 316 9.07 2.00 -20.30
C VAL A 316 7.63 1.80 -19.77
N GLY A 317 6.99 0.71 -20.20
CA GLY A 317 5.58 0.43 -19.89
C GLY A 317 4.56 0.99 -20.89
N ALA A 318 4.95 1.81 -21.88
CA ALA A 318 4.05 2.14 -23.00
C ALA A 318 3.67 0.87 -23.77
N GLY A 319 4.65 0.03 -24.09
CA GLY A 319 4.49 -1.23 -24.80
C GLY A 319 5.41 -1.29 -26.03
N PRO A 320 5.69 -2.50 -26.54
CA PRO A 320 6.65 -2.69 -27.63
C PRO A 320 6.08 -2.22 -28.97
N CYS A 321 6.89 -1.42 -29.68
CA CYS A 321 6.47 -0.73 -30.91
C CYS A 321 5.97 -1.65 -32.04
N ASP A 322 6.33 -2.93 -32.02
CA ASP A 322 5.96 -3.95 -33.02
C ASP A 322 4.75 -4.82 -32.64
N VAL A 323 4.12 -4.61 -31.47
CA VAL A 323 2.92 -5.36 -31.03
C VAL A 323 1.75 -4.40 -30.75
N PRO A 324 0.52 -4.67 -31.23
CA PRO A 324 -0.61 -3.79 -30.96
C PRO A 324 -1.02 -3.85 -29.48
N HIS A 325 -1.21 -2.68 -28.84
CA HIS A 325 -1.52 -2.57 -27.42
C HIS A 325 -2.50 -1.43 -27.12
N PRO A 326 -3.25 -1.46 -26.00
CA PRO A 326 -4.28 -0.47 -25.70
C PRO A 326 -3.72 0.91 -25.35
N ASN A 327 -2.46 0.98 -24.92
CA ASN A 327 -1.79 2.23 -24.56
C ASN A 327 -1.46 3.07 -25.81
N VAL A 328 -1.24 4.37 -25.61
CA VAL A 328 -0.64 5.29 -26.60
C VAL A 328 0.89 5.25 -26.54
N PHE A 329 1.56 5.75 -27.59
CA PHE A 329 3.02 5.75 -27.77
C PHE A 329 3.60 4.32 -27.84
N CYS A 330 4.92 4.17 -27.81
CA CYS A 330 5.61 2.89 -27.55
C CYS A 330 6.97 3.13 -26.87
N ASP A 331 7.64 2.05 -26.49
CA ASP A 331 8.84 2.04 -25.63
C ASP A 331 10.17 2.41 -26.30
N ASP A 332 10.23 2.56 -27.64
CA ASP A 332 11.37 3.17 -28.34
C ASP A 332 11.10 4.66 -28.67
N ALA A 333 12.02 5.53 -28.24
CA ALA A 333 11.91 6.98 -28.36
C ALA A 333 11.97 7.50 -29.80
N ALA A 334 12.89 6.97 -30.62
CA ALA A 334 13.07 7.41 -31.99
C ALA A 334 11.97 6.88 -32.89
N CYS A 335 11.63 5.60 -32.72
CA CYS A 335 10.59 4.90 -33.46
C CYS A 335 9.22 5.56 -33.28
N CYS A 336 8.76 5.70 -32.02
CA CYS A 336 7.48 6.35 -31.77
C CYS A 336 7.45 7.80 -32.25
N ALA A 337 8.55 8.56 -32.17
CA ALA A 337 8.55 9.95 -32.61
C ALA A 337 8.24 10.07 -34.12
N GLN A 338 8.77 9.16 -34.95
CA GLN A 338 8.42 9.08 -36.37
C GLN A 338 6.97 8.62 -36.58
N VAL A 339 6.51 7.63 -35.81
CA VAL A 339 5.12 7.12 -35.91
C VAL A 339 4.10 8.18 -35.50
N CYS A 340 4.31 8.94 -34.41
CA CYS A 340 3.45 10.07 -34.02
C CYS A 340 3.43 11.16 -35.11
N PHE A 341 4.58 11.50 -35.69
CA PHE A 341 4.68 12.52 -36.73
C PHE A 341 3.90 12.15 -38.00
N LEU A 342 3.92 10.87 -38.39
CA LEU A 342 3.20 10.37 -39.55
C LEU A 342 1.72 10.01 -39.26
N ARG A 343 1.38 9.65 -38.02
CA ARG A 343 0.05 9.23 -37.57
C ARG A 343 -0.19 9.62 -36.09
N PRO A 344 -0.61 10.87 -35.80
CA PRO A 344 -0.83 11.35 -34.43
C PRO A 344 -1.80 10.48 -33.60
N PHE A 345 -2.77 9.82 -34.25
CA PHE A 345 -3.68 8.85 -33.61
C PHE A 345 -2.99 7.74 -32.79
N CYS A 346 -1.77 7.33 -33.13
CA CYS A 346 -1.00 6.35 -32.34
C CYS A 346 -0.59 6.87 -30.95
N CYS A 347 -0.64 8.18 -30.79
CA CYS A 347 -0.13 8.95 -29.66
C CYS A 347 -1.26 9.76 -28.99
N GLU A 348 -2.41 9.89 -29.66
CA GLU A 348 -3.64 10.51 -29.15
C GLU A 348 -4.75 9.50 -28.77
N VAL A 349 -4.73 8.27 -29.32
CA VAL A 349 -5.86 7.31 -29.20
C VAL A 349 -5.43 5.87 -28.87
N GLY A 350 -4.32 5.37 -29.42
CA GLY A 350 -3.74 4.06 -29.01
C GLY A 350 -2.95 3.37 -30.12
N TRP A 351 -2.08 2.43 -29.73
CA TRP A 351 -1.15 1.74 -30.62
C TRP A 351 -1.78 0.54 -31.35
N ASP A 352 -2.59 0.85 -32.37
CA ASP A 352 -3.26 -0.17 -33.19
C ASP A 352 -2.33 -0.88 -34.19
N GLN A 353 -2.85 -1.88 -34.91
CA GLN A 353 -2.10 -2.62 -35.93
C GLN A 353 -1.58 -1.71 -37.07
N ALA A 354 -2.20 -0.55 -37.33
CA ALA A 354 -1.67 0.40 -38.30
C ALA A 354 -0.52 1.25 -37.72
N CYS A 355 -0.47 1.46 -36.40
CA CYS A 355 0.70 2.01 -35.70
C CYS A 355 1.88 1.05 -35.76
N VAL A 356 1.68 -0.24 -35.46
CA VAL A 356 2.67 -1.31 -35.64
C VAL A 356 3.16 -1.40 -37.09
N ASN A 357 2.24 -1.44 -38.06
CA ASN A 357 2.61 -1.53 -39.47
C ASN A 357 3.39 -0.28 -39.93
N LEU A 358 3.14 0.89 -39.33
CA LEU A 358 3.87 2.12 -39.60
C LEU A 358 5.25 2.10 -38.93
N ALA A 359 5.35 1.59 -37.70
CA ALA A 359 6.62 1.38 -37.00
C ALA A 359 7.56 0.47 -37.81
N LEU A 360 7.09 -0.71 -38.21
CA LEU A 360 7.81 -1.69 -39.03
C LEU A 360 8.26 -1.18 -40.42
N ASN A 361 7.79 -0.01 -40.87
CA ASN A 361 8.18 0.62 -42.15
C ASN A 361 8.92 1.95 -41.98
N THR A 362 9.09 2.46 -40.76
CA THR A 362 9.64 3.81 -40.49
C THR A 362 10.74 3.81 -39.44
N CYS A 363 10.70 2.86 -38.50
CA CYS A 363 11.70 2.71 -37.45
C CYS A 363 12.90 1.89 -37.95
N PRO A 364 14.10 2.06 -37.34
CA PRO A 364 15.13 1.04 -37.41
C PRO A 364 14.58 -0.31 -36.91
N PRO A 365 15.06 -1.47 -37.41
CA PRO A 365 14.74 -2.75 -36.81
C PRO A 365 15.26 -2.82 -35.37
N PRO A 366 14.64 -3.63 -34.49
CA PRO A 366 15.08 -3.78 -33.10
C PRO A 366 16.52 -4.26 -33.01
N CYS A 367 17.27 -3.78 -32.02
CA CYS A 367 18.72 -3.99 -31.96
C CYS A 367 19.07 -5.46 -31.71
N ASN A 368 19.89 -6.05 -32.59
CA ASN A 368 20.33 -7.43 -32.43
C ASN A 368 21.41 -7.53 -31.34
N LEU A 369 21.06 -8.04 -30.16
CA LEU A 369 22.01 -8.17 -29.04
C LEU A 369 23.05 -9.28 -29.22
N GLU A 370 22.84 -10.22 -30.15
CA GLU A 370 23.77 -11.31 -30.46
C GLU A 370 24.80 -10.88 -31.52
N CYS A 371 24.41 -9.94 -32.39
CA CYS A 371 25.26 -9.37 -33.44
C CYS A 371 24.89 -7.89 -33.68
N PRO A 372 25.36 -6.94 -32.84
CA PRO A 372 24.91 -5.54 -32.89
C PRO A 372 25.16 -4.85 -34.23
N GLN A 373 26.24 -5.21 -34.91
CA GLN A 373 26.68 -4.56 -36.14
C GLN A 373 25.89 -5.00 -37.40
N ASP A 374 25.10 -6.08 -37.32
CA ASP A 374 24.12 -6.47 -38.35
C ASP A 374 22.82 -5.70 -38.12
N LEU A 375 22.86 -4.41 -38.49
CA LEU A 375 21.76 -3.46 -38.36
C LEU A 375 20.60 -3.74 -39.33
N THR A 376 20.76 -4.65 -40.29
CA THR A 376 19.71 -5.04 -41.23
C THR A 376 19.16 -6.45 -41.00
N GLN A 377 19.77 -7.21 -40.09
CA GLN A 377 19.43 -8.60 -39.74
C GLN A 377 19.45 -9.54 -40.96
N ASP A 378 20.39 -9.33 -41.88
CA ASP A 378 20.56 -10.17 -43.08
C ASP A 378 21.59 -11.31 -42.90
N GLY A 379 22.31 -11.29 -41.78
CA GLY A 379 23.32 -12.26 -41.37
C GLY A 379 24.75 -11.89 -41.75
N ILE A 380 24.98 -10.74 -42.40
CA ILE A 380 26.30 -10.32 -42.91
C ILE A 380 26.56 -8.84 -42.61
N VAL A 381 27.50 -8.52 -41.71
CA VAL A 381 27.87 -7.12 -41.45
C VAL A 381 28.54 -6.51 -42.69
N GLY A 382 27.89 -5.53 -43.33
CA GLY A 382 28.42 -4.95 -44.55
C GLY A 382 27.73 -3.69 -45.07
N GLY A 383 27.53 -3.66 -46.39
CA GLY A 383 27.13 -2.43 -47.11
C GLY A 383 25.70 -1.97 -46.86
N ALA A 384 24.83 -2.86 -46.36
CA ALA A 384 23.47 -2.52 -45.97
C ALA A 384 23.47 -1.84 -44.59
N ASP A 385 24.18 -2.42 -43.63
CA ASP A 385 24.28 -1.94 -42.24
C ASP A 385 25.03 -0.62 -42.17
N LEU A 386 26.09 -0.46 -42.97
CA LEU A 386 26.75 0.83 -43.15
C LEU A 386 25.80 1.91 -43.68
N ALA A 387 24.86 1.56 -44.58
CA ALA A 387 23.87 2.52 -45.06
C ALA A 387 22.84 2.86 -43.98
N THR A 388 22.46 1.90 -43.13
CA THR A 388 21.60 2.11 -41.96
C THR A 388 22.28 3.01 -40.91
N LEU A 389 23.53 2.71 -40.53
CA LEU A 389 24.34 3.49 -39.58
C LEU A 389 24.54 4.94 -40.04
N LEU A 390 24.88 5.14 -41.31
CA LEU A 390 25.00 6.48 -41.90
C LEU A 390 23.64 7.20 -42.04
N GLY A 391 22.53 6.46 -42.03
CA GLY A 391 21.17 6.98 -41.98
C GLY A 391 20.77 7.54 -40.61
N THR A 392 21.34 7.01 -39.52
CA THR A 392 21.08 7.42 -38.12
C THR A 392 22.18 8.32 -37.54
N TRP A 393 23.09 8.85 -38.36
CA TRP A 393 24.26 9.62 -37.89
C TRP A 393 23.89 10.81 -36.98
N GLY A 394 24.50 10.86 -35.80
CA GLY A 394 24.24 11.88 -34.78
C GLY A 394 22.87 11.77 -34.10
N GLN A 395 22.16 10.65 -34.26
CA GLN A 395 20.99 10.26 -33.44
C GLN A 395 21.40 9.17 -32.44
N SER A 396 20.54 8.85 -31.49
CA SER A 396 20.64 7.59 -30.72
C SER A 396 19.92 6.44 -31.47
N GLY A 397 20.26 5.19 -31.13
CA GLY A 397 19.61 3.98 -31.67
C GLY A 397 20.58 2.81 -31.80
N CYS A 398 20.17 1.74 -32.49
CA CYS A 398 20.94 0.49 -32.56
C CYS A 398 22.36 0.61 -33.16
N GLY A 399 22.66 1.69 -33.89
CA GLY A 399 23.99 1.99 -34.41
C GLY A 399 24.95 2.64 -33.41
N ASP A 400 24.53 2.85 -32.15
CA ASP A 400 25.36 3.33 -31.03
C ASP A 400 25.89 2.10 -30.28
N PHE A 401 27.04 1.61 -30.71
CA PHE A 401 27.67 0.38 -30.22
C PHE A 401 28.58 0.64 -29.01
N ASP A 402 29.08 1.86 -28.83
CA ASP A 402 29.89 2.23 -27.66
C ASP A 402 29.08 2.82 -26.49
N SER A 403 27.77 3.02 -26.69
CA SER A 403 26.82 3.58 -25.72
C SER A 403 27.16 5.01 -25.29
N SER A 404 27.74 5.80 -26.20
CA SER A 404 28.00 7.23 -26.01
C SER A 404 26.74 8.10 -26.04
N GLY A 405 25.63 7.57 -26.57
CA GLY A 405 24.34 8.25 -26.73
C GLY A 405 24.11 8.80 -28.15
N THR A 406 25.09 8.69 -29.06
CA THR A 406 24.99 9.21 -30.43
C THR A 406 25.85 8.42 -31.43
N VAL A 407 25.24 7.93 -32.52
CA VAL A 407 25.94 7.26 -33.63
C VAL A 407 26.98 8.18 -34.28
N ASP A 408 28.28 7.88 -34.15
CA ASP A 408 29.37 8.67 -34.72
C ASP A 408 30.52 7.85 -35.36
N GLY A 409 31.71 8.45 -35.49
CA GLY A 409 32.92 7.80 -36.00
C GLY A 409 33.43 6.64 -35.14
N ALA A 410 33.10 6.59 -33.85
CA ALA A 410 33.42 5.45 -32.97
C ALA A 410 32.63 4.19 -33.37
N ASP A 411 31.34 4.35 -33.66
CA ASP A 411 30.46 3.26 -34.09
C ASP A 411 30.78 2.79 -35.50
N LEU A 412 31.04 3.74 -36.40
CA LEU A 412 31.52 3.42 -37.75
C LEU A 412 32.83 2.63 -37.70
N ALA A 413 33.76 2.97 -36.80
CA ALA A 413 34.99 2.19 -36.61
C ALA A 413 34.70 0.79 -36.05
N THR A 414 33.66 0.65 -35.21
CA THR A 414 33.23 -0.63 -34.62
C THR A 414 32.55 -1.53 -35.66
N LEU A 415 31.65 -1.01 -36.51
CA LEU A 415 31.06 -1.76 -37.64
C LEU A 415 32.13 -2.20 -38.64
N LEU A 416 33.06 -1.31 -38.99
CA LEU A 416 34.15 -1.63 -39.91
C LEU A 416 35.18 -2.61 -39.33
N ALA A 417 35.19 -2.85 -38.01
CA ALA A 417 36.10 -3.80 -37.37
C ALA A 417 35.69 -5.27 -37.58
N VAL A 418 34.40 -5.53 -37.80
CA VAL A 418 33.80 -6.88 -38.03
C VAL A 418 33.22 -7.00 -39.46
N TRP A 419 33.80 -6.25 -40.41
CA TRP A 419 33.29 -6.19 -41.77
C TRP A 419 33.38 -7.53 -42.51
N ASN A 420 32.26 -7.99 -43.06
CA ASN A 420 32.10 -9.30 -43.71
C ASN A 420 32.28 -10.49 -42.74
N ASP A 421 32.16 -10.29 -41.43
CA ASP A 421 31.84 -11.40 -40.52
C ASP A 421 30.36 -11.81 -40.70
N THR A 422 30.09 -13.09 -40.46
CA THR A 422 28.74 -13.69 -40.50
C THR A 422 28.37 -14.14 -39.10
N CYS A 423 27.18 -13.77 -38.65
CA CYS A 423 26.70 -14.10 -37.31
C CYS A 423 25.90 -15.42 -37.31
N GLU A 424 26.46 -16.46 -36.67
CA GLU A 424 25.92 -17.81 -36.47
C GLU A 424 25.68 -18.14 -34.98
#